data_AF-A0A2G3E7M2-F1
#
_entry.id   AF-A0A2G3E7M2-F1
#
_cell.length_a   1.000
_cell.length_b   1.000
_cell.length_c   1.000
_cell.angle_alpha   90.00
_cell.angle_beta   90.00
_cell.angle_gamma   90.00
#
_symmetry.space_group_name_H-M   'P 1'
#
loop_
_entity.id
_entity.type
_entity.pdbx_description
1 polymer ?
#
loop_
_entity_poly.entity_id
_entity_poly.type
_entity_poly.pdbx_seq_one_letter_code
_entity_poly.pdbx_strand_id
1 'polypeptide(L)'
;MQEIKKDMYLIDKAELLQVIMEKKNALWRLCQICCSFPKAENHYEVTYSFANGYEFANYRLIVEKDEDVPSISRVYKSAIYYENEMHELWGLNVENIKVDLHDKLYRIDVETPFIEKEGE
;
A
#
# COMPACT_ATOMS: atom_id res chain seq x y z
N MET A 1 -11.20 -1.82 -12.60
CA MET A 1 -11.65 -0.91 -11.50
C MET A 1 -13.14 -1.02 -11.21
N GLN A 2 -13.51 -1.33 -9.96
CA GLN A 2 -14.90 -1.41 -9.46
C GLN A 2 -15.10 -0.47 -8.26
N GLU A 3 -16.15 0.36 -8.23
CA GLU A 3 -16.48 1.16 -7.05
C GLU A 3 -17.16 0.28 -5.98
N ILE A 4 -16.57 0.21 -4.78
CA ILE A 4 -17.06 -0.62 -3.66
C ILE A 4 -17.76 0.20 -2.57
N LYS A 5 -17.41 1.47 -2.47
CA LYS A 5 -18.04 2.49 -1.61
C LYS A 5 -17.75 3.85 -2.25
N LYS A 6 -18.51 4.87 -1.89
CA LYS A 6 -18.26 6.24 -2.35
C LYS A 6 -16.77 6.59 -2.24
N ASP A 7 -16.18 7.03 -3.35
CA ASP A 7 -14.77 7.44 -3.47
C ASP A 7 -13.76 6.31 -3.15
N MET A 8 -14.18 5.04 -3.24
CA MET A 8 -13.34 3.86 -3.00
C MET A 8 -13.50 2.84 -4.12
N TYR A 9 -12.39 2.58 -4.80
CA TYR A 9 -12.31 1.77 -6.00
C TYR A 9 -11.40 0.57 -5.76
N LEU A 10 -11.92 -0.64 -5.96
CA LEU A 10 -11.11 -1.84 -6.06
C LEU A 10 -10.40 -1.84 -7.42
N ILE A 11 -9.09 -2.09 -7.40
CA ILE A 11 -8.24 -2.16 -8.58
C ILE A 11 -7.42 -3.45 -8.59
N ASP A 12 -7.12 -3.93 -9.79
CA ASP A 12 -6.19 -5.04 -9.97
C ASP A 12 -4.74 -4.55 -9.92
N LYS A 13 -3.81 -5.45 -9.60
CA LYS A 13 -2.36 -5.15 -9.59
C LYS A 13 -1.87 -4.59 -10.93
N ALA A 14 -2.43 -5.09 -12.03
CA ALA A 14 -2.12 -4.60 -13.39
C ALA A 14 -2.56 -3.14 -13.61
N GLU A 15 -3.58 -2.67 -12.90
CA GLU A 15 -4.10 -1.30 -13.00
C GLU A 15 -3.33 -0.31 -12.12
N LEU A 16 -2.60 -0.79 -11.09
CA LEU A 16 -1.96 0.05 -10.07
C LEU A 16 -1.09 1.14 -10.68
N LEU A 17 -0.06 0.78 -11.45
CA LEU A 17 0.87 1.78 -12.00
C LEU A 17 0.18 2.78 -12.94
N GLN A 18 -0.81 2.32 -13.70
CA GLN A 18 -1.60 3.20 -14.56
C GLN A 18 -2.35 4.24 -13.73
N VAL A 19 -3.12 3.82 -12.72
CA VAL A 19 -3.89 4.71 -11.83
C VAL A 19 -2.97 5.72 -11.15
N ILE A 20 -1.82 5.28 -10.65
CA ILE A 20 -0.84 6.12 -9.96
C ILE A 20 -0.28 7.20 -10.89
N MET A 21 0.02 6.84 -12.13
CA MET A 21 0.51 7.77 -13.16
C MET A 21 -0.57 8.75 -13.60
N GLU A 22 -1.80 8.30 -13.80
CA GLU A 22 -2.95 9.15 -14.11
C GLU A 22 -3.16 10.20 -13.01
N LYS A 23 -3.16 9.78 -11.74
CA LYS A 23 -3.28 10.69 -10.59
C LYS A 23 -2.12 11.69 -10.53
N LYS A 24 -0.90 11.22 -10.79
CA LYS A 24 0.28 12.10 -10.80
C LYS A 24 0.19 13.17 -11.89
N ASN A 25 -0.18 12.77 -13.10
CA ASN A 25 -0.33 13.67 -14.24
C ASN A 25 -1.47 14.67 -14.03
N ALA A 26 -2.54 14.26 -13.32
CA ALA A 26 -3.63 15.12 -12.92
C ALA A 26 -3.32 15.98 -11.67
N LEU A 27 -2.07 15.99 -11.18
CA LEU A 27 -1.62 16.77 -10.03
C LEU A 27 -2.28 16.42 -8.69
N TRP A 28 -2.77 15.19 -8.55
CA TRP A 28 -3.29 14.71 -7.27
C TRP A 28 -2.15 14.46 -6.28
N ARG A 29 -2.42 14.69 -5.00
CA ARG A 29 -1.46 14.45 -3.91
C ARG A 29 -1.73 13.10 -3.27
N LEU A 30 -0.70 12.27 -3.15
CA LEU A 30 -0.73 11.09 -2.29
C LEU A 30 -0.89 11.52 -0.83
N CYS A 31 -1.99 11.11 -0.20
CA CYS A 31 -2.32 11.45 1.18
C CYS A 31 -1.85 10.38 2.16
N GLN A 32 -2.15 9.12 1.87
CA GLN A 32 -1.75 7.97 2.67
C GLN A 32 -1.69 6.70 1.81
N ILE A 33 -0.96 5.70 2.30
CA ILE A 33 -1.09 4.30 1.90
C ILE A 33 -1.35 3.53 3.19
N CYS A 34 -2.44 2.78 3.25
CA CYS A 34 -2.82 2.01 4.42
C CYS A 34 -2.82 0.52 4.05
N CYS A 35 -2.02 -0.27 4.76
CA CYS A 35 -2.06 -1.72 4.68
C CYS A 35 -2.84 -2.27 5.87
N SER A 36 -3.65 -3.28 5.62
CA SER A 36 -4.28 -4.08 6.66
C SER A 36 -4.33 -5.54 6.22
N PHE A 37 -4.32 -6.44 7.20
CA PHE A 37 -4.47 -7.87 6.95
C PHE A 37 -5.70 -8.39 7.74
N PRO A 38 -6.91 -8.32 7.17
CA PRO A 38 -8.11 -8.83 7.84
C PRO A 38 -8.05 -10.36 7.96
N LYS A 39 -8.03 -10.88 9.19
CA LYS A 39 -7.89 -12.33 9.45
C LYS A 39 -8.95 -13.19 8.76
N ALA A 40 -10.19 -12.71 8.68
CA ALA A 40 -11.29 -13.43 8.07
C ALA A 40 -11.10 -13.61 6.55
N GLU A 41 -10.37 -12.69 5.93
CA GLU A 41 -10.18 -12.64 4.48
C GLU A 41 -8.86 -13.30 4.05
N ASN A 42 -7.88 -13.37 4.96
CA ASN A 42 -6.58 -14.02 4.78
C ASN A 42 -5.73 -13.46 3.62
N HIS A 43 -5.93 -12.20 3.25
CA HIS A 43 -5.12 -11.46 2.29
C HIS A 43 -4.81 -10.06 2.80
N TYR A 44 -3.86 -9.36 2.16
CA TYR A 44 -3.62 -7.95 2.42
C TYR A 44 -4.61 -7.08 1.66
N GLU A 45 -5.08 -6.02 2.30
CA GLU A 45 -5.75 -4.90 1.66
C GLU A 45 -4.82 -3.68 1.71
N VAL A 46 -4.38 -3.19 0.56
CA VAL A 46 -3.56 -1.98 0.45
C VAL A 46 -4.37 -0.87 -0.19
N THR A 47 -4.64 0.19 0.56
CA THR A 47 -5.44 1.33 0.12
C THR A 47 -4.57 2.56 -0.13
N TYR A 48 -4.52 3.01 -1.38
CA TYR A 48 -3.84 4.24 -1.80
C TYR A 48 -4.84 5.40 -1.87
N SER A 49 -4.66 6.41 -1.03
CA SER A 49 -5.57 7.57 -0.98
C SER A 49 -4.94 8.81 -1.61
N PHE A 50 -5.69 9.46 -2.50
CA PHE A 50 -5.29 10.69 -3.16
C PHE A 50 -6.30 11.80 -2.93
N ALA A 51 -5.81 13.05 -2.91
CA ALA A 51 -6.66 14.23 -2.84
C ALA A 51 -6.25 15.29 -3.86
N ASN A 52 -7.24 16.02 -4.36
CA ASN A 52 -7.06 17.22 -5.17
C ASN A 52 -8.12 18.26 -4.81
N GLY A 53 -7.72 19.31 -4.07
CA GLY A 53 -8.67 20.26 -3.50
C GLY A 53 -9.65 19.58 -2.53
N TYR A 54 -10.94 19.62 -2.86
CA TYR A 54 -12.01 18.96 -2.09
C TYR A 54 -12.34 17.55 -2.58
N GLU A 55 -11.69 17.09 -3.65
CA GLU A 55 -11.88 15.73 -4.18
C GLU A 55 -10.97 14.74 -3.46
N PHE A 56 -11.49 13.55 -3.22
CA PHE A 56 -10.79 12.45 -2.57
C PHE A 56 -11.07 11.15 -3.32
N ALA A 57 -10.06 10.30 -3.46
CA ALA A 57 -10.22 9.00 -4.12
C ALA A 57 -9.31 7.96 -3.48
N ASN A 58 -9.87 6.80 -3.19
CA ASN A 58 -9.17 5.66 -2.59
C ASN A 58 -9.13 4.51 -3.59
N TYR A 59 -7.95 3.94 -3.78
CA TYR A 59 -7.74 2.79 -4.64
C TYR A 59 -7.26 1.63 -3.79
N ARG A 60 -8.08 0.59 -3.68
CA ARG A 60 -7.78 -0.60 -2.89
C ARG A 60 -7.26 -1.69 -3.80
N LEU A 61 -6.13 -2.26 -3.43
CA LEU A 61 -5.53 -3.44 -4.01
C LEU A 61 -5.67 -4.59 -3.00
N ILE A 62 -6.12 -5.74 -3.48
CA ILE A 62 -6.05 -7.00 -2.72
C ILE A 62 -4.77 -7.71 -3.15
N VAL A 63 -4.00 -8.20 -2.18
CA VAL A 63 -2.71 -8.85 -2.41
C VAL A 63 -2.62 -10.12 -1.58
N GLU A 64 -2.29 -11.23 -2.24
CA GLU A 64 -2.05 -12.50 -1.55
C GLU A 64 -0.71 -12.49 -0.79
N LYS A 65 -0.51 -13.45 0.13
CA LYS A 65 0.70 -13.47 0.99
C LYS A 65 2.02 -13.63 0.24
N ASP A 66 1.97 -14.31 -0.90
CA ASP A 66 3.09 -14.63 -1.78
C ASP A 66 3.21 -13.67 -2.96
N GLU A 67 2.38 -12.63 -3.01
CA GLU A 67 2.37 -11.66 -4.10
C GLU A 67 3.16 -10.39 -3.80
N ASP A 68 3.91 -9.97 -4.82
CA ASP A 68 4.69 -8.75 -4.76
C ASP A 68 3.89 -7.54 -5.25
N VAL A 69 4.08 -6.40 -4.58
CA VAL A 69 3.48 -5.11 -4.96
C VAL A 69 4.56 -4.19 -5.54
N PRO A 70 4.34 -3.59 -6.72
CA PRO A 70 5.32 -2.66 -7.27
C PRO A 70 5.34 -1.34 -6.47
N SER A 71 6.53 -0.88 -6.10
CA SER A 71 6.72 0.42 -5.46
C SER A 71 6.27 1.58 -6.35
N ILE A 72 5.62 2.55 -5.73
CA ILE A 72 5.23 3.83 -6.35
C ILE A 72 6.14 4.99 -5.95
N SER A 73 7.17 4.74 -5.11
CA SER A 73 8.11 5.74 -4.59
C SER A 73 8.86 6.56 -5.66
N ARG A 74 8.98 6.02 -6.87
CA ARG A 74 9.54 6.73 -8.03
C ARG A 74 8.64 7.86 -8.52
N VAL A 75 7.33 7.70 -8.38
CA VAL A 75 6.29 8.66 -8.77
C VAL A 75 5.97 9.60 -7.60
N TYR A 76 5.75 9.02 -6.43
CA TYR A 76 5.46 9.72 -5.18
C TYR A 76 6.52 9.41 -4.13
N LYS A 77 7.51 10.29 -3.97
CA LYS A 77 8.61 10.08 -3.01
C LYS A 77 8.13 9.82 -1.58
N SER A 78 6.98 10.37 -1.18
CA SER A 78 6.39 10.14 0.14
C SER A 78 5.98 8.68 0.39
N ALA A 79 5.81 7.87 -0.67
CA ALA A 79 5.50 6.46 -0.55
C ALA A 79 6.61 5.64 0.13
N ILE A 80 7.86 6.12 0.14
CA ILE A 80 9.01 5.42 0.75
C ILE A 80 8.70 5.00 2.19
N TYR A 81 8.15 5.90 3.00
CA TYR A 81 7.87 5.60 4.42
C TYR A 81 6.78 4.55 4.56
N TYR A 82 5.70 4.67 3.78
CA TYR A 82 4.62 3.69 3.80
C TYR A 82 5.08 2.33 3.28
N GLU A 83 5.87 2.27 2.21
CA GLU A 83 6.36 1.01 1.64
C GLU A 83 7.26 0.26 2.61
N ASN A 84 8.17 0.96 3.31
CA ASN A 84 8.98 0.37 4.37
C ASN A 84 8.12 -0.05 5.58
N GLU A 85 7.13 0.76 5.98
CA GLU A 85 6.20 0.41 7.06
C GLU A 85 5.38 -0.85 6.74
N MET A 86 4.85 -0.97 5.53
CA MET A 86 4.11 -2.16 5.10
C MET A 86 4.98 -3.42 5.13
N HIS A 87 6.25 -3.28 4.73
CA HIS A 87 7.22 -4.36 4.81
C HIS A 87 7.53 -4.74 6.26
N GLU A 88 7.93 -3.79 7.10
CA GLU A 88 8.37 -4.04 8.47
C GLU A 88 7.24 -4.53 9.38
N LEU A 89 6.04 -3.94 9.27
CA LEU A 89 4.94 -4.22 10.19
C LEU A 89 4.07 -5.40 9.77
N TRP A 90 3.89 -5.60 8.46
CA TRP A 90 3.01 -6.65 7.91
C TRP A 90 3.75 -7.73 7.11
N GLY A 91 5.01 -7.53 6.72
CA GLY A 91 5.75 -8.50 5.91
C GLY A 91 5.35 -8.50 4.44
N LEU A 92 4.60 -7.50 3.98
CA LEU A 92 4.22 -7.37 2.58
C LEU A 92 5.46 -7.11 1.73
N ASN A 93 5.68 -7.88 0.67
CA ASN A 93 6.79 -7.66 -0.23
C ASN A 93 6.49 -6.51 -1.20
N VAL A 94 7.29 -5.45 -1.13
CA VAL A 94 7.19 -4.30 -2.03
C VAL A 94 8.45 -4.23 -2.89
N GLU A 95 8.30 -4.45 -4.19
CA GLU A 95 9.43 -4.50 -5.10
C GLU A 95 9.87 -3.11 -5.57
N ASN A 96 11.17 -2.96 -5.83
CA ASN A 96 11.76 -1.76 -6.44
C ASN A 96 11.59 -0.45 -5.63
N ILE A 97 11.52 -0.56 -4.30
CA ILE A 97 11.53 0.60 -3.40
C ILE A 97 12.76 1.45 -3.70
N LYS A 98 12.56 2.75 -3.86
CA LYS A 98 13.65 3.67 -4.21
C LYS A 98 14.69 3.82 -3.09
N VAL A 99 14.24 3.82 -1.84
CA VAL A 99 15.08 3.89 -0.65
C VAL A 99 14.57 2.86 0.34
N ASP A 100 15.31 1.77 0.45
CA ASP A 100 15.06 0.71 1.42
C ASP A 100 15.75 1.06 2.75
N LEU A 101 14.99 1.08 3.83
CA LEU A 101 15.47 1.38 5.18
C LEU A 101 16.01 0.15 5.91
N HIS A 102 15.88 -1.05 5.32
CA HIS A 102 16.43 -2.31 5.83
C HIS A 102 16.01 -2.59 7.27
N ASP A 103 14.70 -2.58 7.52
CA ASP A 103 14.09 -2.88 8.83
C ASP A 103 14.53 -1.93 9.96
N LYS A 104 14.63 -0.65 9.64
CA LYS A 104 15.09 0.41 10.57
C LYS A 104 14.16 1.62 10.60
N LEU A 105 13.00 1.56 9.95
CA LEU A 105 12.01 2.62 10.07
C LEU A 105 11.47 2.69 11.50
N TYR A 106 11.13 1.53 12.07
CA TYR A 106 10.66 1.42 13.45
C TYR A 106 11.60 0.66 14.37
N ARG A 107 11.46 0.88 15.67
CA ARG A 107 12.06 0.03 16.71
C ARG A 107 11.00 -0.96 17.15
N ILE A 108 11.08 -2.18 16.61
CA ILE A 108 10.13 -3.27 16.89
C ILE A 108 10.86 -4.43 17.57
N ASP A 109 10.20 -5.07 18.53
CA ASP A 109 10.77 -6.20 19.29
C ASP A 109 10.58 -7.55 18.56
N VAL A 110 9.63 -7.60 17.62
CA VAL A 110 9.24 -8.81 16.87
C VAL A 110 9.10 -8.43 15.41
N GLU A 111 9.55 -9.31 14.51
CA GLU A 111 9.32 -9.20 13.06
C GLU A 111 7.83 -9.27 12.74
N THR A 112 7.38 -8.39 11.84
CA THR A 112 6.00 -8.34 11.30
C THR A 112 4.90 -8.40 12.37
N PRO A 113 4.93 -7.50 13.39
CA PRO A 113 4.10 -7.59 14.60
C PRO A 113 2.59 -7.53 14.34
N PHE A 114 2.14 -7.14 13.16
CA PHE A 114 0.72 -7.08 12.80
C PHE A 114 0.22 -8.31 12.05
N ILE A 115 1.10 -9.29 11.81
CA ILE A 115 0.72 -10.65 11.41
C ILE A 115 0.86 -11.56 12.62
N GLU A 116 -0.25 -12.18 13.04
CA GLU A 116 -0.17 -13.25 14.03
C GLU A 116 0.60 -14.43 13.44
N LYS A 117 1.60 -14.90 14.19
CA LYS A 117 2.32 -16.12 13.85
C LYS A 117 1.41 -17.30 14.20
N GLU A 118 1.17 -18.20 13.24
CA GLU A 118 0.42 -19.43 13.51
C GLU A 118 1.16 -20.24 14.60
N GLY A 119 0.62 -20.27 15.83
CA GLY A 119 1.14 -21.11 16.91
C GLY A 119 1.46 -20.43 18.25
N GLU A 120 1.02 -19.19 18.51
CA GLU A 120 1.03 -18.58 19.85
C GLU A 120 -0.37 -18.52 20.50
#